data_AF-A0A969BT93-F1
#
_entry.id   AF-A0A969BT93-F1
#
_cell.length_a   1.000
_cell.length_b   1.000
_cell.length_c   1.000
_cell.angle_alpha   90.00
_cell.angle_beta   90.00
_cell.angle_gamma   90.00
#
_symmetry.space_group_name_H-M   'P 1'
#
loop_
_entity.id
_entity.type
_entity.pdbx_description
1 polymer ?
#
loop_
_entity_poly.entity_id
_entity_poly.type
_entity_poly.pdbx_seq_one_letter_code
_entity_poly.pdbx_strand_id
1 'polypeptide(L)'
;GSSVGRVREHNEDYHRVKTLPSPRGPVAFFAVADGMGGAAAGERASKSAIEVVSKAVAQYVEFINAGNAAIPFDKALEKAILAANRQINKEALENPQYSGMGTTLTVCVIMDRKLYYGHIGDSRGFLVRKGIAWRGGPALAREIEQG
;
A
#
# COMPACT_ATOMS: atom_id res chain seq x y z
N GLY A 1 -12.84 -4.65 -10.67
CA GLY A 1 -12.58 -6.04 -11.04
C GLY A 1 -11.12 -6.15 -11.41
N SER A 2 -10.37 -7.02 -10.75
CA SER A 2 -9.04 -7.42 -11.22
C SER A 2 -9.22 -8.38 -12.39
N SER A 3 -8.53 -8.10 -13.50
CA SER A 3 -8.57 -8.94 -14.70
C SER A 3 -7.31 -9.78 -14.73
N VAL A 4 -7.46 -11.09 -14.91
CA VAL A 4 -6.37 -12.01 -15.19
C VAL A 4 -5.79 -11.61 -16.55
N GLY A 5 -4.64 -10.93 -16.56
CA GLY A 5 -3.91 -10.64 -17.79
C GLY A 5 -3.69 -11.94 -18.58
N ARG A 6 -3.77 -11.85 -19.91
CA ARG A 6 -3.94 -12.96 -20.89
C ARG A 6 -2.82 -14.02 -20.96
N VAL A 7 -2.00 -14.19 -19.91
CA VAL A 7 -0.82 -15.09 -19.88
C VAL A 7 -0.63 -15.82 -18.53
N ARG A 8 -1.51 -15.68 -17.53
CA ARG A 8 -1.34 -16.38 -16.23
C ARG A 8 -2.62 -17.07 -15.76
N GLU A 9 -2.52 -18.33 -15.33
CA GLU A 9 -3.65 -19.15 -14.85
C GLU A 9 -4.16 -18.75 -13.45
N HIS A 10 -3.41 -17.96 -12.68
CA HIS A 10 -3.79 -17.47 -11.35
C HIS A 10 -3.56 -15.95 -11.22
N ASN A 11 -4.51 -15.25 -10.59
CA ASN A 11 -4.43 -13.81 -10.34
C ASN A 11 -3.69 -13.53 -9.01
N GLU A 12 -2.44 -13.07 -9.08
CA GLU A 12 -1.59 -12.75 -7.92
C GLU A 12 -1.79 -11.30 -7.42
N ASP A 13 -2.68 -10.53 -8.08
CA ASP A 13 -3.03 -9.16 -7.72
C ASP A 13 -3.93 -9.12 -6.48
N TYR A 14 -3.56 -8.27 -5.53
CA TYR A 14 -4.41 -7.94 -4.39
C TYR A 14 -4.68 -6.44 -4.32
N HIS A 15 -5.91 -6.06 -3.97
CA HIS A 15 -6.28 -4.66 -3.79
C HIS A 15 -7.18 -4.49 -2.58
N ARG A 16 -7.21 -3.27 -2.03
CA ARG A 16 -8.05 -2.93 -0.88
C ARG A 16 -8.48 -1.48 -0.94
N VAL A 17 -9.77 -1.26 -0.72
CA VAL A 17 -10.38 0.06 -0.52
C VAL A 17 -11.06 0.07 0.83
N LYS A 18 -10.78 1.09 1.64
CA LYS A 18 -11.39 1.26 2.97
C LYS A 18 -11.63 2.73 3.25
N THR A 19 -12.67 3.01 4.03
CA THR A 19 -12.88 4.30 4.66
C THR A 19 -12.84 4.11 6.17
N LEU A 20 -11.97 4.86 6.84
CA LEU A 20 -11.84 4.84 8.30
C LEU A 20 -12.52 6.09 8.87
N PRO A 21 -13.35 5.96 9.92
CA PRO A 21 -13.96 7.11 10.57
C PRO A 21 -12.90 7.91 11.34
N SER A 22 -12.97 9.23 11.28
CA SER A 22 -12.21 10.13 12.16
C SER A 22 -13.04 11.39 12.46
N PRO A 23 -12.94 11.97 13.66
CA PRO A 23 -13.59 13.24 14.00
C PRO A 23 -13.21 14.40 13.08
N ARG A 24 -12.07 14.31 12.38
CA ARG A 24 -11.60 15.31 11.42
C ARG A 24 -12.16 15.13 10.01
N GLY A 25 -12.96 14.08 9.79
CA GLY A 25 -13.49 13.67 8.50
C GLY A 25 -13.04 12.24 8.12
N PRO A 26 -13.68 11.62 7.13
CA PRO A 26 -13.34 10.26 6.73
C PRO A 26 -11.93 10.17 6.14
N VAL A 27 -11.20 9.13 6.51
CA VAL A 27 -9.90 8.79 5.92
C VAL A 27 -10.12 7.72 4.85
N ALA A 28 -9.79 8.01 3.60
CA ALA A 28 -9.91 7.05 2.50
C ALA A 28 -8.56 6.36 2.25
N PHE A 29 -8.57 5.03 2.17
CA PHE A 29 -7.40 4.20 1.90
C PHE A 29 -7.63 3.38 0.64
N PHE A 30 -6.66 3.42 -0.28
CA PHE A 30 -6.64 2.63 -1.50
C PHE A 30 -5.26 1.98 -1.62
N ALA A 31 -5.22 0.69 -1.91
CA ALA A 31 -3.97 0.01 -2.21
C ALA A 31 -4.15 -1.06 -3.28
N VAL A 32 -3.11 -1.27 -4.08
CA VAL A 32 -2.97 -2.36 -5.04
C VAL A 32 -1.55 -2.91 -4.98
N ALA A 33 -1.40 -4.21 -5.14
CA ALA A 33 -0.15 -4.93 -5.07
C ALA A 33 -0.17 -6.07 -6.10
N ASP A 34 0.89 -6.19 -6.89
CA ASP A 34 1.10 -7.27 -7.88
C ASP A 34 2.17 -8.22 -7.34
N GLY A 35 1.75 -9.46 -7.06
CA GLY A 35 2.58 -10.51 -6.49
C GLY A 35 3.55 -11.13 -7.50
N MET A 36 4.70 -11.56 -7.00
CA MET A 36 5.74 -12.27 -7.75
C MET A 36 6.28 -13.44 -6.92
N GLY A 37 6.80 -14.48 -7.58
CA GLY A 37 7.34 -15.68 -6.93
C GLY A 37 6.56 -16.97 -7.20
N GLY A 38 5.58 -16.93 -8.12
CA GLY A 38 4.69 -18.04 -8.44
C GLY A 38 3.38 -17.96 -7.65
N ALA A 39 2.30 -18.56 -8.17
CA ALA A 39 0.91 -18.31 -7.76
C ALA A 39 0.71 -18.18 -6.24
N ALA A 40 1.08 -19.19 -5.46
CA ALA A 40 0.88 -19.20 -4.01
C ALA A 40 1.75 -18.17 -3.28
N ALA A 41 2.99 -17.96 -3.74
CA ALA A 41 3.96 -17.10 -3.11
C ALA A 41 3.70 -15.61 -3.42
N GLY A 42 3.32 -15.31 -4.67
CA GLY A 42 2.91 -13.99 -5.11
C GLY A 42 1.63 -13.51 -4.44
N GLU A 43 0.59 -14.36 -4.40
CA GLU A 43 -0.66 -14.05 -3.68
C GLU A 43 -0.40 -13.77 -2.19
N ARG A 44 0.48 -14.57 -1.56
CA ARG A 44 0.87 -14.37 -0.16
C ARG A 44 1.57 -13.04 0.05
N ALA A 45 2.52 -12.69 -0.83
CA ALA A 45 3.27 -11.45 -0.75
C ALA A 45 2.38 -10.21 -0.92
N SER A 46 1.56 -10.16 -1.98
CA SER A 46 0.69 -9.01 -2.29
C SER A 46 -0.37 -8.78 -1.21
N LYS A 47 -0.94 -9.87 -0.67
CA LYS A 47 -1.85 -9.81 0.47
C LYS A 47 -1.17 -9.30 1.74
N SER A 48 0.01 -9.85 2.07
CA SER A 48 0.77 -9.46 3.27
C SER A 48 1.13 -7.96 3.24
N ALA A 49 1.58 -7.44 2.09
CA ALA A 49 1.89 -6.02 1.93
C ALA A 49 0.70 -5.11 2.26
N ILE A 50 -0.45 -5.37 1.64
CA ILE A 50 -1.66 -4.57 1.82
C ILE A 50 -2.19 -4.69 3.25
N GLU A 51 -2.12 -5.87 3.87
CA GLU A 51 -2.59 -6.07 5.24
C GLU A 51 -1.75 -5.30 6.26
N VAL A 52 -0.43 -5.37 6.15
CA VAL A 52 0.49 -4.64 7.04
C VAL A 52 0.27 -3.14 6.94
N VAL A 53 0.24 -2.60 5.72
CA VAL A 53 0.07 -1.15 5.53
C VAL A 53 -1.34 -0.71 5.93
N SER A 54 -2.39 -1.45 5.56
CA SER A 54 -3.76 -1.16 5.97
C SER A 54 -3.92 -1.13 7.48
N LYS A 55 -3.27 -2.06 8.20
CA LYS A 55 -3.30 -2.11 9.68
C LYS A 55 -2.57 -0.91 10.28
N ALA A 56 -1.38 -0.59 9.78
CA ALA A 56 -0.59 0.54 10.27
C ALA A 56 -1.32 1.87 10.09
N VAL A 57 -2.00 2.07 8.95
CA VAL A 57 -2.83 3.28 8.71
C VAL A 57 -4.01 3.33 9.69
N ALA A 58 -4.72 2.22 9.90
CA ALA A 58 -5.82 2.18 10.87
C ALA A 58 -5.33 2.53 12.30
N GLN A 59 -4.22 1.94 12.72
CA GLN A 59 -3.61 2.21 14.03
C GLN A 59 -3.17 3.67 14.17
N TYR A 60 -2.60 4.26 13.10
CA TYR A 60 -2.25 5.68 13.11
C TYR A 60 -3.50 6.55 13.28
N VAL A 61 -4.57 6.27 12.54
CA VAL A 61 -5.84 7.00 12.63
C VAL A 61 -6.45 6.89 14.03
N GLU A 62 -6.47 5.69 14.62
CA GLU A 62 -6.93 5.48 16.00
C GLU A 62 -6.08 6.28 17.00
N PHE A 63 -4.75 6.22 16.87
CA PHE A 63 -3.81 6.90 17.75
C PHE A 63 -4.00 8.42 17.76
N ILE A 64 -4.16 9.03 16.58
CA ILE A 64 -4.40 10.47 16.46
C ILE A 64 -5.83 10.87 16.83
N ASN A 65 -6.82 9.98 16.66
CA ASN A 65 -8.20 10.23 17.09
C ASN A 65 -8.33 10.25 18.61
N ALA A 66 -7.47 9.48 19.31
CA ALA A 66 -7.34 9.52 20.76
C ALA A 66 -6.60 10.77 21.28
N GLY A 67 -6.25 11.73 20.41
CA GLY A 67 -5.60 12.98 20.78
C GLY A 67 -4.10 12.90 21.00
N ASN A 68 -3.46 11.76 20.65
CA ASN A 68 -2.02 11.61 20.82
C ASN A 68 -1.24 12.37 19.73
N ALA A 69 -0.10 12.94 20.12
CA ALA A 69 0.84 13.54 19.20
C ALA A 69 1.56 12.44 18.40
N ALA A 70 1.39 12.45 17.07
CA ALA A 70 2.03 11.49 16.18
C ALA A 70 3.10 12.16 15.30
N ILE A 71 4.01 11.34 14.78
CA ILE A 71 4.91 11.76 13.69
C ILE A 71 4.10 12.13 12.44
N PRO A 72 4.67 12.92 11.50
CA PRO A 72 4.06 13.17 10.21
C PRO A 72 3.61 11.89 9.50
N PHE A 73 2.43 11.91 8.88
CA PHE A 73 1.81 10.70 8.34
C PHE A 73 2.58 10.11 7.14
N ASP A 74 3.25 10.93 6.34
CA ASP A 74 4.17 10.47 5.29
C ASP A 74 5.29 9.60 5.88
N LYS A 75 5.84 9.98 7.04
CA LYS A 75 6.85 9.18 7.77
C LYS A 75 6.25 7.92 8.39
N ALA A 76 5.02 7.97 8.88
CA ALA A 76 4.32 6.78 9.35
C ALA A 76 4.06 5.78 8.19
N LEU A 77 3.64 6.28 7.02
CA LEU A 77 3.39 5.49 5.84
C LEU A 77 4.68 4.86 5.28
N GLU A 78 5.78 5.62 5.22
CA GLU A 78 7.12 5.11 4.88
C GLU A 78 7.52 3.95 5.80
N LYS A 79 7.36 4.11 7.12
CA LYS A 79 7.64 3.04 8.10
C LYS A 79 6.76 1.80 7.89
N ALA A 80 5.48 2.00 7.57
CA ALA A 80 4.55 0.91 7.31
C ALA A 80 4.94 0.10 6.06
N ILE A 81 5.33 0.78 4.97
CA ILE A 81 5.79 0.14 3.74
C ILE A 81 7.09 -0.63 3.99
N LEU A 82 8.04 -0.05 4.72
CA LEU A 82 9.27 -0.75 5.10
C LEU A 82 9.00 -1.96 6.01
N ALA A 83 8.01 -1.88 6.90
CA ALA A 83 7.59 -3.00 7.73
C ALA A 83 6.98 -4.14 6.91
N ALA A 84 6.13 -3.81 5.93
CA ALA A 84 5.58 -4.77 4.97
C ALA A 84 6.70 -5.50 4.21
N ASN A 85 7.66 -4.75 3.66
CA ASN A 85 8.81 -5.34 2.98
C ASN A 85 9.63 -6.26 3.89
N ARG A 86 9.90 -5.85 5.13
CA ARG A 86 10.63 -6.71 6.10
C ARG A 86 9.87 -7.98 6.42
N GLN A 87 8.55 -7.91 6.57
CA GLN A 87 7.72 -9.09 6.85
C GLN A 87 7.75 -10.08 5.68
N ILE A 88 7.60 -9.59 4.45
CA ILE A 88 7.66 -10.44 3.25
C ILE A 88 9.03 -11.12 3.13
N ASN A 89 10.11 -10.35 3.26
CA ASN A 89 11.46 -10.93 3.21
C ASN A 89 11.68 -11.96 4.31
N LYS A 90 11.19 -11.72 5.52
CA LYS A 90 11.28 -12.69 6.62
C LYS A 90 10.52 -13.98 6.30
N GLU A 91 9.26 -13.86 5.87
CA GLU A 91 8.43 -15.01 5.49
C GLU A 91 9.05 -15.81 4.33
N ALA A 92 9.69 -15.15 3.36
CA ALA A 92 10.36 -15.78 2.23
C ALA A 92 11.61 -16.59 2.65
N LEU A 93 12.32 -16.13 3.68
CA LEU A 93 13.50 -16.80 4.23
C LEU A 93 13.14 -17.96 5.15
N GLU A 94 12.04 -17.85 5.89
CA GLU A 94 11.61 -18.85 6.87
C GLU A 94 10.80 -20.00 6.24
N ASN A 95 10.16 -19.77 5.09
CA ASN A 95 9.35 -20.78 4.42
C ASN A 95 9.87 -21.08 2.99
N PRO A 96 10.47 -22.26 2.76
CA PRO A 96 10.91 -22.68 1.43
C PRO A 96 9.82 -22.64 0.35
N GLN A 97 8.54 -22.82 0.72
CA GLN A 97 7.41 -22.73 -0.21
C GLN A 97 7.20 -21.31 -0.76
N TYR A 98 7.69 -20.29 -0.07
CA TYR A 98 7.61 -18.88 -0.46
C TYR A 98 8.97 -18.30 -0.83
N SER A 99 9.95 -19.16 -1.13
CA SER A 99 11.27 -18.73 -1.55
C SER A 99 11.18 -17.84 -2.79
N GLY A 100 11.82 -16.67 -2.75
CA GLY A 100 11.79 -15.70 -3.83
C GLY A 100 10.48 -14.92 -3.98
N MET A 101 9.55 -15.00 -3.02
CA MET A 101 8.33 -14.19 -3.08
C MET A 101 8.62 -12.69 -2.98
N GLY A 102 7.84 -11.91 -3.70
CA GLY A 102 7.91 -10.46 -3.70
C GLY A 102 6.59 -9.87 -4.15
N THR A 103 6.43 -8.57 -3.99
CA THR A 103 5.26 -7.86 -4.51
C THR A 103 5.61 -6.42 -4.78
N THR A 104 4.92 -5.83 -5.74
CA THR A 104 4.80 -4.37 -5.79
C THR A 104 3.78 -3.91 -4.75
N LEU A 105 3.79 -2.64 -4.41
CA LEU A 105 2.72 -2.01 -3.63
C LEU A 105 2.60 -0.56 -4.06
N THR A 106 1.37 -0.15 -4.35
CA THR A 106 0.97 1.25 -4.51
C THR A 106 -0.14 1.53 -3.53
N VAL A 107 0.02 2.58 -2.72
CA VAL A 107 -0.96 3.00 -1.71
C VAL A 107 -1.24 4.49 -1.81
N CYS A 108 -2.52 4.83 -1.74
CA CYS A 108 -3.02 6.19 -1.66
C CYS A 108 -3.87 6.33 -0.39
N VAL A 109 -3.61 7.36 0.41
CA VAL A 109 -4.42 7.68 1.58
C VAL A 109 -4.82 9.15 1.52
N ILE A 110 -6.11 9.42 1.68
CA ILE A 110 -6.64 10.78 1.77
C ILE A 110 -7.03 11.03 3.22
N MET A 111 -6.39 12.01 3.86
CA MET A 111 -6.58 12.39 5.26
C MET A 111 -6.41 13.90 5.37
N ASP A 112 -7.29 14.58 6.11
CA ASP A 112 -7.19 16.03 6.35
C ASP A 112 -7.02 16.87 5.06
N ARG A 113 -7.73 16.49 3.98
CA ARG A 113 -7.64 17.09 2.62
C ARG A 113 -6.26 16.96 1.95
N LYS A 114 -5.39 16.10 2.47
CA LYS A 114 -4.08 15.79 1.89
C LYS A 114 -4.10 14.41 1.26
N LEU A 115 -3.45 14.27 0.10
CA LEU A 115 -3.23 12.97 -0.53
C LEU A 115 -1.82 12.50 -0.17
N TYR A 116 -1.72 11.31 0.42
CA TYR A 116 -0.47 10.62 0.67
C TYR A 116 -0.32 9.47 -0.30
N TYR A 117 0.82 9.40 -0.97
CA TYR A 117 1.13 8.37 -1.96
C TYR A 117 2.41 7.64 -1.55
N GLY A 118 2.37 6.31 -1.54
CA GLY A 118 3.53 5.47 -1.31
C GLY A 118 3.63 4.37 -2.37
N HIS A 119 4.84 4.08 -2.83
CA HIS A 119 5.07 3.10 -3.88
C HIS A 119 6.40 2.35 -3.71
N ILE A 120 6.36 1.03 -3.95
CA ILE A 120 7.53 0.16 -4.03
C ILE A 120 7.31 -0.90 -5.13
N GLY A 121 8.34 -1.21 -5.91
CA GLY A 121 8.28 -2.13 -7.05
C GLY A 121 8.32 -1.44 -8.41
N ASP A 122 7.91 -2.15 -9.46
CA ASP A 122 7.88 -1.69 -10.86
C ASP A 122 6.45 -1.44 -11.41
N SER A 123 5.42 -1.81 -10.64
CA SER A 123 4.03 -1.38 -10.89
C SER A 123 3.92 0.14 -10.85
N ARG A 124 2.93 0.72 -11.54
CA ARG A 124 2.87 2.18 -11.73
C ARG A 124 1.59 2.75 -11.12
N GLY A 125 1.73 3.66 -10.15
CA GLY A 125 0.63 4.50 -9.67
C GLY A 125 0.55 5.82 -10.44
N PHE A 126 -0.66 6.21 -10.82
CA PHE A 126 -0.93 7.46 -11.53
C PHE A 126 -1.93 8.31 -10.73
N LEU A 127 -1.63 9.59 -10.55
CA LEU A 127 -2.61 10.59 -10.14
C LEU A 127 -3.13 11.29 -11.39
N VAL A 128 -4.40 11.08 -11.76
CA VAL A 128 -5.00 11.78 -12.92
C VAL A 128 -5.81 12.97 -12.42
N ARG A 129 -5.43 14.19 -12.82
CA ARG A 129 -6.14 15.44 -12.52
C ARG A 129 -6.37 16.23 -13.80
N LYS A 130 -7.63 16.60 -14.08
CA LYS A 130 -8.02 17.39 -15.29
C LYS A 130 -7.44 16.81 -16.60
N GLY A 131 -7.39 15.48 -16.73
CA GLY A 131 -6.84 14.81 -17.92
C GLY A 131 -5.30 14.70 -17.96
N ILE A 132 -4.59 15.20 -16.96
CA ILE A 132 -3.13 15.09 -16.85
C ILE A 132 -2.79 13.98 -15.86
N ALA A 133 -2.09 12.96 -16.33
CA ALA A 133 -1.59 11.87 -15.50
C ALA A 133 -0.21 12.24 -14.92
N TRP A 134 -0.15 12.41 -13.60
CA TRP A 134 1.09 12.55 -12.85
C TRP A 134 1.65 11.18 -12.51
N ARG A 135 2.89 10.94 -12.95
CA ARG A 135 3.66 9.74 -12.64
C ARG A 135 4.37 9.94 -11.31
N GLY A 136 4.00 9.16 -10.29
CA GLY A 136 4.78 9.06 -9.06
C GLY A 136 6.15 8.46 -9.37
N GLY A 137 7.24 9.12 -9.02
CA GLY A 137 8.58 8.51 -9.00
C GLY A 137 8.70 7.42 -7.92
N PRO A 138 9.88 6.82 -7.70
CA PRO A 138 10.13 5.72 -6.74
C PRO A 138 10.05 6.16 -5.25
N ALA A 139 9.10 7.03 -4.91
CA ALA A 139 8.98 7.60 -3.59
C ALA A 139 8.27 6.63 -2.63
N LEU A 140 8.96 6.32 -1.53
CA LEU A 140 8.46 5.46 -0.46
C LEU A 140 7.19 6.00 0.19
N ALA A 141 7.11 7.32 0.43
CA ALA A 141 5.88 8.02 0.81
C ALA A 141 6.06 9.53 0.60
N ARG A 142 5.03 10.22 0.09
CA ARG A 142 4.99 11.69 -0.03
C ARG A 142 3.60 12.23 0.20
N GLU A 143 3.53 13.41 0.78
CA GLU A 143 2.36 14.27 0.75
C GLU A 143 2.27 14.98 -0.61
N ILE A 144 1.07 15.04 -1.17
CA ILE A 144 0.75 15.78 -2.39
C ILE A 144 -0.27 16.85 -2.02
N GLU A 145 0.11 18.12 -2.20
CA GLU A 145 -0.80 19.25 -1.97
C GLU A 145 -1.97 19.20 -2.94
N GLN A 146 -3.19 19.23 -2.38
CA GLN A 146 -4.40 19.43 -3.16
C GLN A 146 -4.57 20.93 -3.38
N GLY A 147 -3.98 21.47 -4.45
CA GLY A 147 -4.33 22.81 -4.96
C GLY A 147 -5.77 22.86 -5.46
#